data_AF-A0A1I4HC82-F1
#
_entry.id   AF-A0A1I4HC82-F1
#
_cell.length_a   1.000
_cell.length_b   1.000
_cell.length_c   1.000
_cell.angle_alpha   90.00
_cell.angle_beta   90.00
_cell.angle_gamma   90.00
#
_symmetry.space_group_name_H-M   'P 1'
#
loop_
_entity.id
_entity.type
_entity.pdbx_description
1 polymer ?
#
loop_
_entity_poly.entity_id
_entity_poly.type
_entity_poly.pdbx_seq_one_letter_code
_entity_poly.pdbx_strand_id
1 'polypeptide(L)'
;MSTVETGDIDVATLGHRIRHFRTRRGMTLDELGAAAGVAASQLSLIENGKREPRISLLSALAAALGVQPADLLSAEPPDERAALEIELARAQRGPLYASLGLPAVKPTKGTPTETLQALVGLHRELGRRANEAIATPEEARRANTELRERMRAQDNYIPEIEELAEQQVRASGHVRGALTHREVSVMAEKLGFELIYVNDLPRSARSITDLENGRIYLPPASIPGGHGLRSMALQAMAHRLLGHTRPQSYADFLRQRLEINYFAACCLMPREAAVAFLQQAKKDKDLAVEDFRDAFGVTHEAAALRLTNLATRHLDMTMHFLRVGDDGALYKGYENDGLVLPTDVTGSIEGQVVCRMWGARTAFTHTNRTTELYQYTDTPAGTYWCATQVGTTAEGSFSISIGVPFDQAKWFRGRETTARTESRCPDESCCKRAPAELSGRWAGKAWPSARLHAHILSPLPSGSFPGVDDSDVYAFLEAHSGA
;
A
#
# COMPACT_ATOMS: atom_id res chain seq x y z
N MET A 1 -29.92 6.26 11.14
CA MET A 1 -29.63 7.68 11.39
C MET A 1 -28.36 8.01 10.62
N SER A 2 -28.51 8.69 9.50
CA SER A 2 -27.42 9.05 8.59
C SER A 2 -26.53 10.08 9.26
N THR A 3 -25.27 9.75 9.50
CA THR A 3 -24.23 10.75 9.79
C THR A 3 -23.91 11.43 8.46
N VAL A 4 -24.59 12.55 8.21
CA VAL A 4 -24.25 13.48 7.15
C VAL A 4 -22.81 13.92 7.40
N GLU A 5 -21.90 13.58 6.48
CA GLU A 5 -20.59 14.24 6.39
C GLU A 5 -20.85 15.74 6.26
N THR A 6 -20.60 16.48 7.34
CA THR A 6 -20.57 17.94 7.29
C THR A 6 -19.45 18.31 6.33
N GLY A 7 -19.81 18.74 5.12
CA GLY A 7 -18.89 19.38 4.19
C GLY A 7 -18.23 20.56 4.90
N ASP A 8 -16.97 20.38 5.26
CA ASP A 8 -16.19 21.41 5.94
C ASP A 8 -16.03 22.58 4.95
N ILE A 9 -16.71 23.68 5.21
CA ILE A 9 -16.69 24.87 4.36
C ILE A 9 -15.28 25.43 4.44
N ASP A 10 -14.51 25.35 3.36
CA ASP A 10 -13.18 25.96 3.32
C ASP A 10 -13.30 27.48 3.53
N VAL A 11 -12.95 27.92 4.74
CA VAL A 11 -13.02 29.31 5.19
C VAL A 11 -12.21 30.23 4.26
N ALA A 12 -11.18 29.70 3.58
CA ALA A 12 -10.45 30.45 2.56
C ALA A 12 -11.30 30.69 1.31
N THR A 13 -11.96 29.66 0.78
CA THR A 13 -12.87 29.78 -0.37
C THR A 13 -14.00 30.76 -0.09
N LEU A 14 -14.61 30.66 1.10
CA LEU A 14 -15.65 31.60 1.55
C LEU A 14 -15.15 33.05 1.56
N GLY A 15 -13.96 33.29 2.12
CA GLY A 15 -13.34 34.62 2.15
C GLY A 15 -13.09 35.20 0.76
N HIS A 16 -12.61 34.39 -0.18
CA HIS A 16 -12.39 34.79 -1.57
C HIS A 16 -13.71 35.14 -2.29
N ARG A 17 -14.81 34.41 -2.03
CA ARG A 17 -16.13 34.70 -2.63
C ARG A 17 -16.74 35.99 -2.11
N ILE A 18 -16.66 36.23 -0.81
CA ILE A 18 -17.07 37.51 -0.21
C ILE A 18 -16.31 38.67 -0.87
N ARG A 19 -14.99 38.54 -0.99
CA ARG A 19 -14.15 39.54 -1.65
C ARG A 19 -14.52 39.74 -3.11
N HIS A 20 -14.75 38.66 -3.88
CA HIS A 20 -15.14 38.72 -5.28
C HIS A 20 -16.43 39.53 -5.47
N PHE A 21 -17.52 39.15 -4.80
CA PHE A 21 -18.80 39.85 -4.92
C PHE A 21 -18.72 41.29 -4.42
N ARG A 22 -17.95 41.55 -3.36
CA ARG A 22 -17.69 42.91 -2.88
C ARG A 22 -17.02 43.76 -3.95
N THR A 23 -15.95 43.25 -4.57
CA THR A 23 -15.24 43.98 -5.64
C THR A 23 -16.08 44.16 -6.90
N ARG A 24 -16.90 43.17 -7.26
CA ARG A 24 -17.83 43.26 -8.41
C ARG A 24 -18.88 44.36 -8.22
N ARG A 25 -19.28 44.62 -6.96
CA ARG A 25 -20.17 45.72 -6.60
C ARG A 25 -19.46 47.05 -6.37
N GLY A 26 -18.14 47.10 -6.50
CA GLY A 26 -17.34 48.31 -6.25
C GLY A 26 -17.30 48.74 -4.78
N MET A 27 -17.67 47.87 -3.84
CA MET A 27 -17.74 48.21 -2.42
C MET A 27 -16.36 48.11 -1.74
N THR A 28 -16.09 49.05 -0.83
CA THR A 28 -14.96 48.99 0.11
C THR A 28 -15.27 48.07 1.28
N LEU A 29 -14.22 47.70 2.05
CA LEU A 29 -14.41 46.90 3.28
C LEU A 29 -15.26 47.65 4.31
N ASP A 30 -15.13 48.98 4.39
CA ASP A 30 -15.93 49.81 5.30
C ASP A 30 -17.39 49.87 4.87
N GLU A 31 -17.67 49.99 3.57
CA GLU A 31 -19.05 50.00 3.05
C GLU A 31 -19.75 48.64 3.22
N LEU A 32 -19.05 47.53 2.93
CA LEU A 32 -19.63 46.20 3.17
C LEU A 32 -19.76 45.91 4.67
N GLY A 33 -18.78 46.32 5.47
CA GLY A 33 -18.82 46.19 6.92
C GLY A 33 -20.02 46.93 7.53
N ALA A 34 -20.22 48.20 7.13
CA ALA A 34 -21.36 48.99 7.55
C ALA A 34 -22.70 48.37 7.13
N ALA A 35 -22.80 47.89 5.87
CA ALA A 35 -24.00 47.25 5.36
C ALA A 35 -24.32 45.90 6.05
N ALA A 36 -23.30 45.15 6.48
CA ALA A 36 -23.45 43.86 7.16
C ALA A 36 -23.39 43.95 8.70
N GLY A 37 -23.23 45.15 9.27
CA GLY A 37 -23.20 45.38 10.72
C GLY A 37 -21.92 44.90 11.42
N VAL A 38 -20.77 44.89 10.73
CA VAL A 38 -19.47 44.47 11.28
C VAL A 38 -18.35 45.47 10.98
N ALA A 39 -17.34 45.50 11.85
CA ALA A 39 -16.15 46.30 11.61
C ALA A 39 -15.37 45.80 10.38
N ALA A 40 -14.80 46.71 9.60
CA ALA A 40 -13.96 46.37 8.44
C ALA A 40 -12.77 45.48 8.79
N SER A 41 -12.23 45.60 10.01
CA SER A 41 -11.16 44.73 10.52
C SER A 41 -11.63 43.27 10.67
N GLN A 42 -12.85 43.06 11.14
CA GLN A 42 -13.45 41.74 11.25
C GLN A 42 -13.77 41.15 9.87
N LEU A 43 -14.29 41.96 8.95
CA LEU A 43 -14.54 41.55 7.57
C LEU A 43 -13.23 41.19 6.84
N SER A 44 -12.15 41.92 7.09
CA SER A 44 -10.82 41.60 6.54
C SER A 44 -10.31 40.25 7.04
N LEU A 45 -10.53 39.90 8.31
CA LEU A 45 -10.14 38.58 8.84
C LEU A 45 -10.95 37.45 8.18
N ILE A 46 -12.23 37.70 7.88
CA ILE A 46 -13.09 36.75 7.19
C ILE A 46 -12.66 36.59 5.71
N GLU A 47 -12.46 37.69 4.98
CA GLU A 47 -12.02 37.65 3.57
C GLU A 47 -10.64 36.98 3.38
N ASN A 48 -9.79 37.02 4.39
CA ASN A 48 -8.47 36.37 4.37
C ASN A 48 -8.48 34.93 4.93
N GLY A 49 -9.66 34.35 5.18
CA GLY A 49 -9.81 32.97 5.67
C GLY A 49 -9.29 32.74 7.10
N LYS A 50 -9.09 33.81 7.89
CA LYS A 50 -8.55 33.74 9.26
C LYS A 50 -9.61 33.62 10.34
N ARG A 51 -10.88 33.82 9.98
CA ARG A 51 -12.00 33.78 10.91
C ARG A 51 -13.26 33.32 10.22
N GLU A 52 -13.92 32.34 10.81
CA GLU A 52 -15.20 31.85 10.33
C GLU A 52 -16.34 32.78 10.76
N PRO A 53 -17.21 33.23 9.83
CA PRO A 53 -18.37 34.05 10.17
C PRO A 53 -19.50 33.19 10.75
N ARG A 54 -20.22 33.72 11.74
CA ARG A 54 -21.47 33.10 12.19
C ARG A 54 -22.51 33.11 11.07
N ILE A 55 -23.42 32.13 11.05
CA ILE A 55 -24.51 32.02 10.06
C ILE A 55 -25.28 33.34 9.92
N SER A 56 -25.57 34.03 11.02
CA SER A 56 -26.24 35.34 11.02
C SER A 56 -25.46 36.43 10.27
N LEU A 57 -24.13 36.44 10.40
CA LEU A 57 -23.26 37.38 9.69
C LEU A 57 -23.13 37.00 8.21
N LEU A 58 -23.07 35.70 7.90
CA LEU A 58 -23.04 35.22 6.53
C LEU A 58 -24.31 35.65 5.76
N SER A 59 -25.48 35.51 6.37
CA SER A 59 -26.75 35.97 5.79
C SER A 59 -26.77 37.50 5.58
N ALA A 60 -26.23 38.27 6.52
CA ALA A 60 -26.12 39.72 6.40
C ALA A 60 -25.17 40.15 5.27
N LEU A 61 -24.03 39.46 5.13
CA LEU A 61 -23.09 39.68 4.04
C LEU A 61 -23.71 39.31 2.69
N ALA A 62 -24.41 38.18 2.60
CA ALA A 62 -25.11 37.77 1.38
C ALA A 62 -26.17 38.79 0.95
N ALA A 63 -26.95 39.31 1.90
CA ALA A 63 -27.94 40.36 1.64
C ALA A 63 -27.30 41.67 1.16
N ALA A 64 -26.23 42.14 1.82
CA ALA A 64 -25.50 43.34 1.43
C ALA A 64 -24.82 43.20 0.04
N LEU A 65 -24.35 41.99 -0.27
CA LEU A 65 -23.78 41.62 -1.57
C LEU A 65 -24.86 41.21 -2.59
N GLY A 66 -26.14 41.19 -2.18
CA GLY A 66 -27.32 40.80 -2.96
C GLY A 66 -27.13 39.51 -3.76
N VAL A 67 -26.60 38.50 -3.08
CA VAL A 67 -26.47 37.11 -3.53
C VAL A 67 -27.14 36.20 -2.49
N GLN A 68 -27.38 34.94 -2.85
CA GLN A 68 -27.88 33.97 -1.87
C GLN A 68 -26.75 33.49 -0.95
N PRO A 69 -27.02 33.09 0.30
CA PRO A 69 -25.99 32.48 1.16
C PRO A 69 -25.30 31.27 0.52
N ALA A 70 -26.03 30.49 -0.29
CA ALA A 70 -25.46 29.40 -1.08
C ALA A 70 -24.38 29.88 -2.09
N ASP A 71 -24.55 31.08 -2.65
CA ASP A 71 -23.57 31.72 -3.52
C ASP A 71 -22.34 32.24 -2.76
N LEU A 72 -22.29 32.15 -1.44
CA LEU A 72 -21.06 32.36 -0.67
C LEU A 72 -20.45 31.03 -0.21
N LEU A 73 -21.26 29.97 -0.10
CA LEU A 73 -20.89 28.66 0.43
C LEU A 73 -20.49 27.61 -0.61
N SER A 74 -20.82 27.78 -1.90
CA SER A 74 -20.29 26.93 -2.98
C SER A 74 -18.76 26.79 -2.90
N ALA A 75 -18.31 25.56 -3.09
CA ALA A 75 -16.91 25.16 -3.12
C ALA A 75 -16.19 25.58 -4.41
N GLU A 76 -16.92 26.01 -5.44
CA GLU A 76 -16.36 26.48 -6.70
C GLU A 76 -15.73 27.88 -6.56
N PRO A 77 -14.47 28.06 -7.00
CA PRO A 77 -13.84 29.37 -7.03
C PRO A 77 -14.63 30.35 -7.92
N PRO A 78 -14.75 31.63 -7.52
CA PRO A 78 -15.59 32.60 -8.23
C PRO A 78 -15.01 33.09 -9.57
N ASP A 79 -13.69 32.99 -9.76
CA ASP A 79 -12.99 33.29 -11.01
C ASP A 79 -11.65 32.52 -11.07
N GLU A 80 -11.03 32.46 -12.26
CA GLU A 80 -9.76 31.74 -12.50
C GLU A 80 -8.63 32.25 -11.59
N ARG A 81 -8.61 33.56 -11.33
CA ARG A 81 -7.61 34.16 -10.46
C ARG A 81 -7.78 33.71 -9.01
N ALA A 82 -9.01 33.70 -8.49
CA ALA A 82 -9.31 33.23 -7.15
C ALA A 82 -8.97 31.75 -6.99
N ALA A 83 -9.17 30.93 -8.03
CA ALA A 83 -8.73 29.53 -8.04
C ALA A 83 -7.22 29.42 -7.82
N LEU A 84 -6.42 30.22 -8.54
CA LEU A 84 -4.96 30.26 -8.40
C LEU A 84 -4.52 30.77 -7.01
N GLU A 85 -5.20 31.77 -6.45
CA GLU A 85 -4.89 32.28 -5.10
C GLU A 85 -5.16 31.23 -4.02
N ILE A 86 -6.28 30.50 -4.12
CA ILE A 86 -6.64 29.40 -3.20
C ILE A 86 -5.63 28.26 -3.31
N GLU A 87 -5.28 27.84 -4.52
CA GLU A 87 -4.33 26.75 -4.75
C GLU A 87 -2.94 27.11 -4.21
N LEU A 88 -2.45 28.33 -4.48
CA LEU A 88 -1.19 28.82 -3.93
C LEU A 88 -1.21 28.84 -2.39
N ALA A 89 -2.31 29.27 -1.78
CA ALA A 89 -2.45 29.28 -0.33
C ALA A 89 -2.43 27.85 0.25
N ARG A 90 -3.08 26.89 -0.40
CA ARG A 90 -3.05 25.48 0.00
C ARG A 90 -1.64 24.88 -0.15
N ALA A 91 -0.98 25.11 -1.29
CA ALA A 91 0.36 24.61 -1.56
C ALA A 91 1.40 25.11 -0.55
N GLN A 92 1.33 26.39 -0.16
CA GLN A 92 2.25 26.99 0.82
C GLN A 92 1.97 26.57 2.28
N ARG A 93 0.79 26.00 2.57
CA ARG A 93 0.49 25.36 3.86
C ARG A 93 0.92 23.89 3.91
N GLY A 94 1.26 23.31 2.77
CA GLY A 94 1.64 21.90 2.67
C GLY A 94 3.02 21.59 3.29
N PRO A 95 3.23 20.36 3.75
CA PRO A 95 4.49 19.93 4.39
C PRO A 95 5.71 20.06 3.46
N LEU A 96 5.52 19.89 2.15
CA LEU A 96 6.57 20.07 1.15
C LEU A 96 7.10 21.51 1.10
N TYR A 97 6.26 22.52 1.26
CA TYR A 97 6.72 23.91 1.26
C TYR A 97 7.36 24.29 2.60
N ALA A 98 6.81 23.77 3.71
CA ALA A 98 7.36 23.98 5.04
C ALA A 98 8.81 23.46 5.17
N SER A 99 9.16 22.34 4.51
CA SER A 99 10.52 21.79 4.54
C SER A 99 11.55 22.63 3.78
N LEU A 100 11.13 23.47 2.83
CA LEU A 100 12.01 24.36 2.08
C LEU A 100 12.47 25.59 2.88
N GLY A 101 11.78 25.90 3.99
CA GLY A 101 12.10 27.07 4.83
C GLY A 101 11.90 28.42 4.13
N LEU A 102 11.07 28.47 3.08
CA LEU A 102 10.83 29.67 2.27
C LEU A 102 9.69 30.54 2.84
N PRO A 103 9.75 31.88 2.64
CA PRO A 103 8.69 32.78 3.07
C PRO A 103 7.44 32.67 2.20
N ALA A 104 6.26 32.61 2.81
CA ALA A 104 4.98 32.55 2.09
C ALA A 104 4.69 33.84 1.31
N VAL A 105 4.37 33.69 0.04
CA VAL A 105 3.90 34.73 -0.88
C VAL A 105 2.40 34.97 -0.68
N LYS A 106 2.03 36.23 -0.45
CA LYS A 106 0.62 36.65 -0.37
C LYS A 106 0.24 37.44 -1.62
N PRO A 107 -0.67 36.91 -2.46
CA PRO A 107 -1.18 37.64 -3.62
C PRO A 107 -1.80 38.98 -3.23
N THR A 108 -1.46 40.04 -3.95
CA THR A 108 -2.07 41.37 -3.80
C THR A 108 -2.75 41.78 -5.10
N LYS A 109 -3.50 42.89 -5.09
CA LYS A 109 -4.08 43.46 -6.32
C LYS A 109 -3.02 43.79 -7.39
N GLY A 110 -1.77 44.05 -6.99
CA GLY A 110 -0.66 44.33 -7.90
C GLY A 110 0.05 43.07 -8.42
N THR A 111 -0.32 41.87 -7.97
CA THR A 111 0.26 40.61 -8.46
C THR A 111 -0.42 40.21 -9.76
N PRO A 112 0.28 40.19 -10.92
CA PRO A 112 -0.31 39.75 -12.18
C PRO A 112 -0.78 38.30 -12.13
N THR A 113 -1.80 37.96 -12.92
CA THR A 113 -2.36 36.60 -12.94
C THR A 113 -1.34 35.59 -13.48
N GLU A 114 -0.51 36.01 -14.44
CA GLU A 114 0.58 35.22 -15.01
C GLU A 114 1.62 34.84 -13.95
N THR A 115 1.86 35.72 -12.97
CA THR A 115 2.74 35.41 -11.83
C THR A 115 2.11 34.35 -10.92
N LEU A 116 0.80 34.42 -10.69
CA LEU A 116 0.10 33.39 -9.92
C LEU A 116 0.11 32.04 -10.64
N GLN A 117 -0.11 32.03 -11.96
CA GLN A 117 0.00 30.82 -12.79
C GLN A 117 1.41 30.22 -12.70
N ALA A 118 2.46 31.04 -12.79
CA ALA A 118 3.84 30.59 -12.67
C ALA A 118 4.16 30.02 -11.27
N LEU A 119 3.71 30.68 -10.20
CA LEU A 119 3.92 30.20 -8.82
C LEU A 119 3.18 28.90 -8.54
N VAL A 120 1.90 28.82 -8.93
CA VAL A 120 1.10 27.59 -8.81
C VAL A 120 1.72 26.48 -9.66
N GLY A 121 2.11 26.78 -10.90
CA GLY A 121 2.82 25.84 -11.77
C GLY A 121 4.13 25.33 -11.16
N LEU A 122 4.92 26.20 -10.53
CA LEU A 122 6.14 25.82 -9.81
C LEU A 122 5.84 24.92 -8.61
N HIS A 123 4.78 25.19 -7.84
CA HIS A 123 4.36 24.32 -6.75
C HIS A 123 3.88 22.95 -7.23
N ARG A 124 3.13 22.89 -8.34
CA ARG A 124 2.75 21.63 -8.99
C ARG A 124 3.99 20.85 -9.43
N GLU A 125 4.95 21.52 -10.05
CA GLU A 125 6.20 20.91 -10.52
C GLU A 125 7.11 20.47 -9.36
N LEU A 126 7.16 21.22 -8.26
CA LEU A 126 7.85 20.81 -7.04
C LEU A 126 7.19 19.58 -6.42
N GLY A 127 5.86 19.53 -6.37
CA GLY A 127 5.11 18.36 -5.95
C GLY A 127 5.39 17.15 -6.85
N ARG A 128 5.40 17.36 -8.17
CA ARG A 128 5.74 16.34 -9.17
C ARG A 128 7.15 15.80 -8.94
N ARG A 129 8.16 16.67 -8.82
CA ARG A 129 9.57 16.28 -8.61
C ARG A 129 9.83 15.66 -7.24
N ALA A 130 9.19 16.15 -6.19
CA ALA A 130 9.25 15.50 -4.89
C ALA A 130 8.69 14.09 -4.99
N ASN A 131 7.55 13.92 -5.67
CA ASN A 131 6.99 12.59 -5.96
C ASN A 131 7.88 11.70 -6.84
N GLU A 132 8.68 12.29 -7.73
CA GLU A 132 9.70 11.56 -8.49
C GLU A 132 10.92 11.19 -7.62
N ALA A 133 11.28 12.03 -6.65
CA ALA A 133 12.41 11.83 -5.73
C ALA A 133 12.10 10.86 -4.57
N ILE A 134 10.81 10.57 -4.30
CA ILE A 134 10.27 9.61 -3.31
C ILE A 134 10.83 8.17 -3.48
N ALA A 135 11.52 7.87 -4.57
CA ALA A 135 12.07 6.55 -4.89
C ALA A 135 13.61 6.44 -4.73
N THR A 136 14.22 7.07 -3.73
CA THR A 136 15.60 6.66 -3.39
C THR A 136 15.59 5.24 -2.82
N PRO A 137 16.51 4.35 -3.23
CA PRO A 137 16.56 2.98 -2.68
C PRO A 137 16.66 2.94 -1.15
N GLU A 138 17.27 3.96 -0.55
CA GLU A 138 17.47 4.05 0.90
C GLU A 138 16.19 4.40 1.66
N GLU A 139 15.42 5.39 1.18
CA GLU A 139 14.11 5.71 1.75
C GLU A 139 13.14 4.53 1.61
N ALA A 140 13.21 3.81 0.49
CA ALA A 140 12.41 2.62 0.27
C ALA A 140 12.73 1.49 1.26
N ARG A 141 14.01 1.23 1.53
CA ARG A 141 14.46 0.25 2.53
C ARG A 141 13.99 0.63 3.93
N ARG A 142 14.17 1.90 4.31
CA ARG A 142 13.74 2.39 5.62
C ARG A 142 12.23 2.24 5.81
N ALA A 143 11.43 2.67 4.82
CA ALA A 143 9.98 2.59 4.90
C ALA A 143 9.46 1.14 4.95
N ASN A 144 10.07 0.21 4.20
CA ASN A 144 9.75 -1.22 4.29
C ASN A 144 10.09 -1.79 5.67
N THR A 145 11.24 -1.41 6.22
CA THR A 145 11.67 -1.85 7.56
C THR A 145 10.70 -1.36 8.64
N GLU A 146 10.38 -0.06 8.66
CA GLU A 146 9.42 0.52 9.63
C GLU A 146 8.02 -0.13 9.49
N LEU A 147 7.56 -0.40 8.26
CA LEU A 147 6.30 -1.08 8.03
C LEU A 147 6.31 -2.52 8.57
N ARG A 148 7.38 -3.29 8.33
CA ARG A 148 7.54 -4.65 8.85
C ARG A 148 7.55 -4.69 10.38
N GLU A 149 8.30 -3.78 11.00
CA GLU A 149 8.39 -3.71 12.47
C GLU A 149 7.04 -3.38 13.10
N ARG A 150 6.29 -2.44 12.52
CA ARG A 150 4.92 -2.13 12.94
C ARG A 150 4.00 -3.33 12.79
N MET A 151 4.05 -4.05 11.67
CA MET A 151 3.26 -5.27 11.48
C MET A 151 3.63 -6.34 12.50
N ARG A 152 4.92 -6.54 12.79
CA ARG A 152 5.37 -7.47 13.83
C ARG A 152 4.85 -7.08 15.22
N ALA A 153 4.86 -5.79 15.57
CA ALA A 153 4.38 -5.31 16.87
C ALA A 153 2.89 -5.55 17.11
N GLN A 154 2.10 -5.77 16.05
CA GLN A 154 0.68 -6.10 16.12
C GLN A 154 0.37 -7.56 15.75
N ASP A 155 1.38 -8.44 15.75
CA ASP A 155 1.27 -9.86 15.41
C ASP A 155 0.77 -10.12 13.98
N ASN A 156 1.15 -9.24 13.06
CA ASN A 156 0.75 -9.22 11.66
C ASN A 156 -0.77 -9.25 11.44
N TYR A 157 -1.55 -8.70 12.38
CA TYR A 157 -3.01 -8.74 12.36
C TYR A 157 -3.60 -7.33 12.37
N ILE A 158 -4.57 -7.06 11.48
CA ILE A 158 -5.25 -5.76 11.36
C ILE A 158 -6.77 -5.97 11.55
N PRO A 159 -7.29 -5.88 12.80
CA PRO A 159 -8.68 -6.23 13.13
C PRO A 159 -9.74 -5.49 12.29
N GLU A 160 -9.49 -4.23 11.96
CA GLU A 160 -10.42 -3.37 11.24
C GLU A 160 -10.61 -3.85 9.80
N ILE A 161 -9.53 -4.30 9.15
CA ILE A 161 -9.57 -4.84 7.79
C ILE A 161 -10.18 -6.23 7.78
N GLU A 162 -9.93 -7.04 8.82
CA GLU A 162 -10.58 -8.35 8.99
C GLU A 162 -12.09 -8.22 9.04
N GLU A 163 -12.58 -7.30 9.86
CA GLU A 163 -14.02 -7.07 10.01
C GLU A 163 -14.64 -6.53 8.72
N LEU A 164 -13.99 -5.56 8.07
CA LEU A 164 -14.45 -5.03 6.80
C LEU A 164 -14.54 -6.12 5.72
N ALA A 165 -13.50 -6.93 5.57
CA ALA A 165 -13.46 -8.01 4.59
C ALA A 165 -14.55 -9.07 4.86
N GLU A 166 -14.73 -9.47 6.12
CA GLU A 166 -15.76 -10.43 6.53
C GLU A 166 -17.17 -9.90 6.18
N GLN A 167 -17.42 -8.61 6.43
CA GLN A 167 -18.68 -7.96 6.08
C GLN A 167 -18.92 -7.96 4.57
N GLN A 168 -17.91 -7.65 3.76
CA GLN A 168 -18.04 -7.64 2.29
C GLN A 168 -18.28 -9.05 1.74
N VAL A 169 -17.57 -10.06 2.25
CA VAL A 169 -17.77 -11.47 1.86
C VAL A 169 -19.16 -11.97 2.25
N ARG A 170 -19.61 -11.68 3.46
CA ARG A 170 -20.97 -12.04 3.89
C ARG A 170 -22.02 -11.33 3.04
N ALA A 171 -21.80 -10.06 2.72
CA ALA A 171 -22.70 -9.29 1.88
C ALA A 171 -22.79 -9.84 0.45
N SER A 172 -21.75 -10.47 -0.11
CA SER A 172 -21.82 -11.08 -1.44
C SER A 172 -22.67 -12.36 -1.48
N GLY A 173 -23.15 -12.84 -0.33
CA GLY A 173 -23.90 -14.09 -0.20
C GLY A 173 -23.00 -15.31 -0.08
N HIS A 174 -21.71 -15.13 0.24
CA HIS A 174 -20.79 -16.24 0.42
C HIS A 174 -21.17 -17.11 1.62
N VAL A 175 -21.13 -18.44 1.42
CA VAL A 175 -21.52 -19.41 2.46
C VAL A 175 -20.37 -20.35 2.80
N ARG A 176 -19.71 -20.93 1.79
CA ARG A 176 -18.63 -21.91 1.99
C ARG A 176 -17.72 -22.05 0.78
N GLY A 177 -16.53 -22.59 1.02
CA GLY A 177 -15.56 -22.94 -0.02
C GLY A 177 -14.76 -21.73 -0.51
N ALA A 178 -14.08 -21.90 -1.64
CA ALA A 178 -13.32 -20.82 -2.26
C ALA A 178 -14.25 -19.72 -2.76
N LEU A 179 -13.90 -18.45 -2.49
CA LEU A 179 -14.62 -17.30 -3.01
C LEU A 179 -14.66 -17.35 -4.55
N THR A 180 -15.84 -17.22 -5.14
CA THR A 180 -16.07 -17.36 -6.58
C THR A 180 -15.89 -16.05 -7.33
N HIS A 181 -15.67 -16.11 -8.65
CA HIS A 181 -15.64 -14.91 -9.49
C HIS A 181 -16.97 -14.15 -9.44
N ARG A 182 -18.12 -14.86 -9.36
CA ARG A 182 -19.44 -14.22 -9.27
C ARG A 182 -19.62 -13.43 -7.97
N GLU A 183 -19.18 -13.98 -6.84
CA GLU A 183 -19.24 -13.26 -5.56
C GLU A 183 -18.38 -11.99 -5.58
N VAL A 184 -17.18 -12.06 -6.17
CA VAL A 184 -16.32 -10.87 -6.37
C VAL A 184 -16.99 -9.84 -7.29
N SER A 185 -17.64 -10.27 -8.38
CA SER A 185 -18.43 -9.36 -9.23
C SER A 185 -19.58 -8.72 -8.46
N VAL A 186 -20.30 -9.45 -7.62
CA VAL A 186 -21.38 -8.90 -6.78
C VAL A 186 -20.85 -7.85 -5.80
N MET A 187 -19.64 -8.05 -5.24
CA MET A 187 -19.01 -7.02 -4.40
C MET A 187 -18.72 -5.75 -5.21
N ALA A 188 -18.22 -5.89 -6.44
CA ALA A 188 -17.96 -4.75 -7.33
C ALA A 188 -19.25 -4.01 -7.68
N GLU A 189 -20.30 -4.74 -8.09
CA GLU A 189 -21.62 -4.19 -8.43
C GLU A 189 -22.20 -3.37 -7.26
N LYS A 190 -22.05 -3.85 -6.02
CA LYS A 190 -22.50 -3.14 -4.81
C LYS A 190 -21.74 -1.84 -4.52
N LEU A 191 -20.50 -1.73 -5.02
CA LEU A 191 -19.70 -0.52 -4.94
C LEU A 191 -19.94 0.43 -6.12
N GLY A 192 -20.83 0.06 -7.05
CA GLY A 192 -21.10 0.81 -8.27
C GLY A 192 -20.06 0.58 -9.37
N PHE A 193 -19.33 -0.55 -9.32
CA PHE A 193 -18.34 -0.91 -10.32
C PHE A 193 -18.78 -2.08 -11.20
N GLU A 194 -18.54 -1.96 -12.50
CA GLU A 194 -18.56 -3.06 -13.45
C GLU A 194 -17.14 -3.60 -13.69
N LEU A 195 -16.96 -4.92 -13.63
CA LEU A 195 -15.67 -5.56 -13.93
C LEU A 195 -15.56 -5.84 -15.44
N ILE A 196 -14.59 -5.23 -16.10
CA ILE A 196 -14.34 -5.36 -17.53
C ILE A 196 -12.98 -6.03 -17.77
N TYR A 197 -12.95 -7.04 -18.63
CA TYR A 197 -11.73 -7.81 -18.92
C TYR A 197 -11.17 -7.42 -20.29
N VAL A 198 -9.95 -6.88 -20.34
CA VAL A 198 -9.34 -6.29 -21.55
C VAL A 198 -7.91 -6.77 -21.76
N ASN A 199 -7.47 -6.80 -23.04
CA ASN A 199 -6.16 -7.33 -23.44
C ASN A 199 -5.07 -6.26 -23.58
N ASP A 200 -5.45 -5.00 -23.52
CA ASP A 200 -4.66 -3.82 -23.88
C ASP A 200 -4.41 -2.89 -22.69
N LEU A 201 -4.43 -3.43 -21.47
CA LEU A 201 -3.97 -2.71 -20.29
C LEU A 201 -2.54 -2.18 -20.52
N PRO A 202 -2.24 -0.92 -20.11
CA PRO A 202 -0.88 -0.38 -20.13
C PRO A 202 0.12 -1.32 -19.45
N ARG A 203 1.32 -1.47 -20.01
CA ARG A 203 2.35 -2.39 -19.48
C ARG A 203 2.76 -2.08 -18.04
N SER A 204 2.60 -0.83 -17.62
CA SER A 204 2.92 -0.34 -16.28
C SER A 204 1.79 -0.58 -15.27
N ALA A 205 0.58 -0.88 -15.71
CA ALA A 205 -0.61 -1.07 -14.86
C ALA A 205 -1.06 -2.53 -14.83
N ARG A 206 -1.35 -3.05 -13.63
CA ARG A 206 -1.94 -4.39 -13.45
C ARG A 206 -3.46 -4.40 -13.55
N SER A 207 -4.08 -3.27 -13.23
CA SER A 207 -5.52 -3.01 -13.28
C SER A 207 -5.74 -1.51 -13.29
N ILE A 208 -6.84 -1.04 -13.88
CA ILE A 208 -7.20 0.38 -13.88
C ILE A 208 -8.62 0.51 -13.33
N THR A 209 -8.84 1.44 -12.40
CA THR A 209 -10.18 1.76 -11.88
C THR A 209 -10.60 3.12 -12.40
N ASP A 210 -11.65 3.13 -13.20
CA ASP A 210 -12.32 4.33 -13.70
C ASP A 210 -13.44 4.71 -12.72
N LEU A 211 -13.21 5.79 -11.99
CA LEU A 211 -14.14 6.31 -10.99
C LEU A 211 -15.27 7.14 -11.61
N GLU A 212 -15.08 7.67 -12.82
CA GLU A 212 -16.08 8.50 -13.50
C GLU A 212 -17.20 7.61 -14.05
N ASN A 213 -16.82 6.55 -14.76
CA ASN A 213 -17.79 5.63 -15.38
C ASN A 213 -18.13 4.41 -14.52
N GLY A 214 -17.51 4.26 -13.33
CA GLY A 214 -17.75 3.13 -12.45
C GLY A 214 -17.30 1.80 -13.07
N ARG A 215 -16.09 1.73 -13.61
CA ARG A 215 -15.55 0.53 -14.29
C ARG A 215 -14.19 0.12 -13.71
N ILE A 216 -13.94 -1.18 -13.59
CA ILE A 216 -12.63 -1.73 -13.23
C ILE A 216 -12.14 -2.63 -14.36
N TYR A 217 -11.03 -2.22 -14.98
CA TYR A 217 -10.38 -2.94 -16.07
C TYR A 217 -9.33 -3.92 -15.53
N LEU A 218 -9.45 -5.18 -15.93
CA LEU A 218 -8.63 -6.31 -15.51
C LEU A 218 -8.10 -7.08 -16.73
N PRO A 219 -6.95 -7.77 -16.63
CA PRO A 219 -6.49 -8.64 -17.71
C PRO A 219 -7.43 -9.84 -17.91
N PRO A 220 -7.50 -10.46 -19.10
CA PRO A 220 -8.42 -11.56 -19.41
C PRO A 220 -8.13 -12.85 -18.63
N ALA A 221 -6.88 -13.00 -18.17
CA ALA A 221 -6.37 -14.21 -17.57
C ALA A 221 -5.37 -13.86 -16.47
N SER A 222 -5.30 -14.73 -15.45
CA SER A 222 -4.26 -14.61 -14.43
C SER A 222 -2.90 -14.92 -15.04
N ILE A 223 -1.89 -14.16 -14.64
CA ILE A 223 -0.49 -14.48 -14.98
C ILE A 223 -0.12 -15.79 -14.26
N PRO A 224 0.53 -16.76 -14.93
CA PRO A 224 0.99 -17.99 -14.29
C PRO A 224 1.85 -17.70 -13.04
N GLY A 225 1.50 -18.31 -11.91
CA GLY A 225 2.18 -18.09 -10.63
C GLY A 225 1.88 -16.74 -9.94
N GLY A 226 0.99 -15.91 -10.49
CA GLY A 226 0.59 -14.62 -9.94
C GLY A 226 -0.67 -14.65 -9.08
N HIS A 227 -1.16 -13.47 -8.73
CA HIS A 227 -2.47 -13.30 -8.08
C HIS A 227 -3.57 -13.72 -9.04
N GLY A 228 -4.50 -14.57 -8.59
CA GLY A 228 -5.67 -14.92 -9.38
C GLY A 228 -6.53 -13.69 -9.69
N LEU A 229 -7.32 -13.71 -10.78
CA LEU A 229 -8.21 -12.62 -11.19
C LEU A 229 -9.08 -12.08 -10.03
N ARG A 230 -9.58 -12.99 -9.18
CA ARG A 230 -10.30 -12.66 -7.93
C ARG A 230 -9.51 -11.72 -7.03
N SER A 231 -8.24 -12.03 -6.78
CA SER A 231 -7.36 -11.23 -5.93
C SER A 231 -7.11 -9.85 -6.54
N MET A 232 -6.90 -9.76 -7.86
CA MET A 232 -6.70 -8.47 -8.54
C MET A 232 -7.94 -7.58 -8.48
N ALA A 233 -9.13 -8.14 -8.72
CA ALA A 233 -10.39 -7.42 -8.58
C ALA A 233 -10.60 -6.91 -7.15
N LEU A 234 -10.37 -7.76 -6.14
CA LEU A 234 -10.45 -7.38 -4.73
C LEU A 234 -9.45 -6.26 -4.38
N GLN A 235 -8.22 -6.34 -4.88
CA GLN A 235 -7.22 -5.29 -4.69
C GLN A 235 -7.65 -3.97 -5.34
N ALA A 236 -8.21 -4.02 -6.55
CA ALA A 236 -8.72 -2.86 -7.25
C ALA A 236 -9.88 -2.19 -6.51
N MET A 237 -10.76 -2.94 -5.85
CA MET A 237 -11.85 -2.39 -5.02
C MET A 237 -11.38 -1.87 -3.66
N ALA A 238 -10.31 -2.44 -3.11
CA ALA A 238 -9.89 -2.20 -1.73
C ALA A 238 -9.59 -0.73 -1.41
N HIS A 239 -8.98 0.02 -2.34
CA HIS A 239 -8.66 1.43 -2.13
C HIS A 239 -9.92 2.25 -1.77
N ARG A 240 -11.06 1.95 -2.41
CA ARG A 240 -12.34 2.62 -2.17
C ARG A 240 -12.92 2.25 -0.80
N LEU A 241 -12.89 0.97 -0.46
CA LEU A 241 -13.39 0.43 0.80
C LEU A 241 -12.58 0.90 2.02
N LEU A 242 -11.27 1.06 1.84
CA LEU A 242 -10.34 1.49 2.90
C LEU A 242 -10.21 3.02 2.99
N GLY A 243 -10.93 3.77 2.14
CA GLY A 243 -10.86 5.24 2.11
C GLY A 243 -9.48 5.77 1.72
N HIS A 244 -8.72 5.01 0.93
CA HIS A 244 -7.39 5.42 0.49
C HIS A 244 -7.49 6.57 -0.49
N THR A 245 -6.70 7.61 -0.24
CA THR A 245 -6.45 8.70 -1.19
C THR A 245 -5.12 8.49 -1.88
N ARG A 246 -4.86 9.25 -2.94
CA ARG A 246 -3.55 9.28 -3.60
C ARG A 246 -2.41 9.36 -2.57
N PRO A 247 -1.41 8.46 -2.63
CA PRO A 247 -0.32 8.44 -1.66
C PRO A 247 0.45 9.77 -1.63
N GLN A 248 0.76 10.26 -0.43
CA GLN A 248 1.52 11.50 -0.24
C GLN A 248 3.02 11.26 0.02
N SER A 249 3.42 10.02 0.26
CA SER A 249 4.81 9.61 0.51
C SER A 249 5.05 8.16 0.08
N TYR A 250 6.30 7.72 -0.01
CA TYR A 250 6.62 6.31 -0.29
C TYR A 250 6.09 5.39 0.82
N ALA A 251 6.25 5.80 2.08
CA ALA A 251 5.76 5.06 3.23
C ALA A 251 4.22 4.90 3.21
N ASP A 252 3.51 5.96 2.81
CA ASP A 252 2.06 5.93 2.62
C ASP A 252 1.66 4.96 1.49
N PHE A 253 2.36 5.02 0.35
CA PHE A 253 2.16 4.06 -0.75
C PHE A 253 2.36 2.61 -0.31
N LEU A 254 3.44 2.30 0.41
CA LEU A 254 3.71 0.96 0.91
C LEU A 254 2.65 0.50 1.91
N ARG A 255 2.22 1.39 2.82
CA ARG A 255 1.13 1.12 3.76
C ARG A 255 -0.16 0.77 3.02
N GLN A 256 -0.60 1.63 2.09
CA GLN A 256 -1.83 1.40 1.33
C GLN A 256 -1.74 0.09 0.55
N ARG A 257 -0.60 -0.18 -0.10
CA ARG A 257 -0.37 -1.45 -0.81
C ARG A 257 -0.42 -2.66 0.11
N LEU A 258 0.09 -2.57 1.34
CA LEU A 258 -0.02 -3.63 2.34
C LEU A 258 -1.48 -3.86 2.72
N GLU A 259 -2.22 -2.81 3.06
CA GLU A 259 -3.61 -2.88 3.50
C GLU A 259 -4.53 -3.44 2.40
N ILE A 260 -4.32 -3.02 1.14
CA ILE A 260 -5.01 -3.54 -0.05
C ILE A 260 -4.77 -5.05 -0.22
N ASN A 261 -3.53 -5.50 -0.08
CA ASN A 261 -3.19 -6.91 -0.18
C ASN A 261 -3.74 -7.72 1.00
N TYR A 262 -3.71 -7.15 2.20
CA TYR A 262 -4.27 -7.74 3.41
C TYR A 262 -5.78 -7.93 3.26
N PHE A 263 -6.50 -6.90 2.81
CA PHE A 263 -7.94 -6.95 2.54
C PHE A 263 -8.27 -8.05 1.52
N ALA A 264 -7.57 -8.10 0.38
CA ALA A 264 -7.81 -9.13 -0.62
C ALA A 264 -7.57 -10.54 -0.07
N ALA A 265 -6.55 -10.74 0.75
CA ALA A 265 -6.30 -12.03 1.41
C ALA A 265 -7.41 -12.39 2.41
N CYS A 266 -7.92 -11.42 3.17
CA CYS A 266 -9.05 -11.62 4.07
C CYS A 266 -10.33 -12.00 3.32
N CYS A 267 -10.60 -11.39 2.16
CA CYS A 267 -11.77 -11.74 1.36
C CYS A 267 -11.67 -13.15 0.77
N LEU A 268 -10.48 -13.55 0.30
CA LEU A 268 -10.24 -14.88 -0.27
C LEU A 268 -10.23 -15.98 0.78
N MET A 269 -9.77 -15.66 1.99
CA MET A 269 -9.69 -16.55 3.15
C MET A 269 -10.35 -15.85 4.36
N PRO A 270 -11.70 -15.79 4.39
CA PRO A 270 -12.47 -15.13 5.44
C PRO A 270 -12.08 -15.62 6.82
N ARG A 271 -12.00 -14.72 7.79
CA ARG A 271 -11.47 -15.02 9.12
C ARG A 271 -12.22 -16.15 9.78
N GLU A 272 -13.55 -16.11 9.77
CA GLU A 272 -14.38 -17.14 10.42
C GLU A 272 -14.09 -18.54 9.86
N ALA A 273 -14.12 -18.68 8.53
CA ALA A 273 -13.89 -19.94 7.85
C ALA A 273 -12.43 -20.41 7.98
N ALA A 274 -11.47 -19.50 7.80
CA ALA A 274 -10.04 -19.80 7.87
C ALA A 274 -9.61 -20.22 9.28
N VAL A 275 -10.07 -19.50 10.31
CA VAL A 275 -9.77 -19.85 11.71
C VAL A 275 -10.40 -21.19 12.07
N ALA A 276 -11.66 -21.45 11.68
CA ALA A 276 -12.29 -22.74 11.94
C ALA A 276 -11.52 -23.90 11.29
N PHE A 277 -11.10 -23.73 10.03
CA PHE A 277 -10.27 -24.71 9.31
C PHE A 277 -8.95 -24.97 10.03
N LEU A 278 -8.21 -23.90 10.36
CA LEU A 278 -6.89 -24.01 10.98
C LEU A 278 -6.97 -24.54 12.42
N GLN A 279 -7.98 -24.17 13.19
CA GLN A 279 -8.18 -24.70 14.55
C GLN A 279 -8.48 -26.20 14.53
N GLN A 280 -9.29 -26.66 13.57
CA GLN A 280 -9.56 -28.08 13.40
C GLN A 280 -8.27 -28.83 13.00
N ALA A 281 -7.54 -28.33 12.00
CA ALA A 281 -6.25 -28.92 11.62
C ALA A 281 -5.22 -28.92 12.77
N LYS A 282 -5.18 -27.87 13.59
CA LYS A 282 -4.35 -27.82 14.81
C LYS A 282 -4.74 -28.90 15.81
N LYS A 283 -6.04 -29.07 16.06
CA LYS A 283 -6.56 -30.12 16.97
C LYS A 283 -6.17 -31.52 16.50
N ASP A 284 -6.20 -31.74 15.19
CA ASP A 284 -5.81 -33.01 14.57
C ASP A 284 -4.29 -33.18 14.44
N LYS A 285 -3.52 -32.15 14.83
CA LYS A 285 -2.06 -32.06 14.67
C LYS A 285 -1.64 -32.28 13.22
N ASP A 286 -2.35 -31.66 12.29
CA ASP A 286 -2.13 -31.79 10.86
C ASP A 286 -2.21 -30.44 10.15
N LEU A 287 -1.69 -29.37 10.79
CA LEU A 287 -1.54 -28.08 10.12
C LEU A 287 -0.60 -28.22 8.91
N ALA A 288 -1.08 -27.83 7.73
CA ALA A 288 -0.32 -27.81 6.49
C ALA A 288 -0.76 -26.63 5.62
N VAL A 289 0.21 -25.93 5.02
CA VAL A 289 -0.07 -24.74 4.19
C VAL A 289 -0.68 -25.18 2.85
N GLU A 290 -0.27 -26.33 2.32
CA GLU A 290 -0.85 -26.91 1.09
C GLU A 290 -2.36 -27.17 1.20
N ASP A 291 -2.83 -27.73 2.32
CA ASP A 291 -4.27 -27.99 2.52
C ASP A 291 -5.04 -26.69 2.71
N PHE A 292 -4.46 -25.72 3.43
CA PHE A 292 -5.07 -24.39 3.59
C PHE A 292 -5.16 -23.66 2.24
N ARG A 293 -4.13 -23.74 1.41
CA ARG A 293 -4.13 -23.24 0.03
C ARG A 293 -5.26 -23.87 -0.79
N ASP A 294 -5.37 -25.18 -0.76
CA ASP A 294 -6.31 -25.93 -1.60
C ASP A 294 -7.75 -25.73 -1.14
N ALA A 295 -8.00 -25.64 0.16
CA ALA A 295 -9.32 -25.40 0.73
C ALA A 295 -9.94 -24.06 0.28
N PHE A 296 -9.12 -23.02 0.09
CA PHE A 296 -9.58 -21.68 -0.32
C PHE A 296 -9.25 -21.36 -1.78
N GLY A 297 -8.57 -22.26 -2.49
CA GLY A 297 -8.21 -22.11 -3.90
C GLY A 297 -7.33 -20.89 -4.16
N VAL A 298 -6.31 -20.65 -3.33
CA VAL A 298 -5.37 -19.53 -3.45
C VAL A 298 -3.97 -20.02 -3.85
N THR A 299 -3.01 -19.11 -4.00
CA THR A 299 -1.60 -19.53 -4.17
C THR A 299 -1.00 -19.95 -2.85
N HIS A 300 0.05 -20.78 -2.88
CA HIS A 300 0.75 -21.20 -1.67
C HIS A 300 1.30 -20.02 -0.87
N GLU A 301 1.82 -18.99 -1.56
CA GLU A 301 2.28 -17.76 -0.92
C GLU A 301 1.15 -17.02 -0.19
N ALA A 302 -0.02 -16.91 -0.81
CA ALA A 302 -1.16 -16.24 -0.20
C ALA A 302 -1.64 -16.98 1.05
N ALA A 303 -1.72 -18.31 1.00
CA ALA A 303 -2.06 -19.14 2.14
C ALA A 303 -1.04 -19.02 3.28
N ALA A 304 0.26 -19.07 2.95
CA ALA A 304 1.36 -18.89 3.90
C ALA A 304 1.29 -17.53 4.60
N LEU A 305 1.14 -16.44 3.84
CA LEU A 305 1.01 -15.09 4.39
C LEU A 305 -0.25 -14.97 5.24
N ARG A 306 -1.39 -15.51 4.79
CA ARG A 306 -2.64 -15.48 5.56
C ARG A 306 -2.51 -16.23 6.88
N LEU A 307 -1.82 -17.37 6.88
CA LEU A 307 -1.53 -18.12 8.10
C LEU A 307 -0.76 -17.24 9.10
N THR A 308 0.22 -16.44 8.64
CA THR A 308 0.94 -15.50 9.54
C THR A 308 0.06 -14.42 10.14
N ASN A 309 -1.04 -14.02 9.48
CA ASN A 309 -1.98 -13.05 10.05
C ASN A 309 -2.82 -13.67 11.18
N LEU A 310 -3.16 -14.96 11.05
CA LEU A 310 -4.11 -15.62 11.95
C LEU A 310 -3.45 -16.40 13.09
N ALA A 311 -2.21 -16.87 12.89
CA ALA A 311 -1.59 -17.85 13.78
C ALA A 311 -1.42 -17.33 15.21
N THR A 312 -0.89 -16.13 15.40
CA THR A 312 -0.64 -15.61 16.74
C THR A 312 -1.93 -15.25 17.46
N ARG A 313 -2.88 -14.61 16.77
CA ARG A 313 -4.14 -14.16 17.38
C ARG A 313 -5.16 -15.27 17.61
N HIS A 314 -5.22 -16.28 16.75
CA HIS A 314 -6.30 -17.27 16.76
C HIS A 314 -5.82 -18.70 17.00
N LEU A 315 -4.53 -18.97 16.84
CA LEU A 315 -3.93 -20.27 17.09
C LEU A 315 -2.94 -20.24 18.27
N ASP A 316 -2.63 -19.10 18.89
CA ASP A 316 -1.63 -19.02 19.97
C ASP A 316 -0.27 -19.60 19.53
N MET A 317 0.18 -19.17 18.34
CA MET A 317 1.41 -19.65 17.70
C MET A 317 2.20 -18.49 17.09
N THR A 318 3.51 -18.52 17.27
CA THR A 318 4.44 -17.58 16.64
C THR A 318 5.09 -18.26 15.45
N MET A 319 5.42 -17.49 14.41
CA MET A 319 6.01 -18.05 13.20
C MET A 319 6.86 -17.04 12.42
N HIS A 320 7.58 -17.57 11.45
CA HIS A 320 8.21 -16.79 10.40
C HIS A 320 7.75 -17.23 9.01
N PHE A 321 7.80 -16.29 8.08
CA PHE A 321 7.59 -16.47 6.66
C PHE A 321 8.80 -15.94 5.90
N LEU A 322 9.27 -16.69 4.90
CA LEU A 322 10.37 -16.30 4.03
C LEU A 322 10.02 -16.57 2.57
N ARG A 323 10.27 -15.59 1.70
CA ARG A 323 10.36 -15.76 0.25
C ARG A 323 11.79 -15.54 -0.19
N VAL A 324 12.44 -16.57 -0.71
CA VAL A 324 13.88 -16.55 -1.01
C VAL A 324 14.15 -16.94 -2.46
N GLY A 325 15.02 -16.21 -3.14
CA GLY A 325 15.51 -16.56 -4.48
C GLY A 325 16.47 -17.75 -4.46
N ASP A 326 16.68 -18.41 -5.60
CA ASP A 326 17.69 -19.48 -5.73
C ASP A 326 19.13 -19.01 -5.46
N ASP A 327 19.40 -17.72 -5.65
CA ASP A 327 20.62 -17.02 -5.25
C ASP A 327 20.74 -16.82 -3.72
N GLY A 328 19.66 -17.02 -2.98
CA GLY A 328 19.54 -16.88 -1.53
C GLY A 328 19.13 -15.51 -1.03
N ALA A 329 18.86 -14.56 -1.92
CA ALA A 329 18.37 -13.26 -1.53
C ALA A 329 16.96 -13.38 -0.93
N LEU A 330 16.75 -12.73 0.21
CA LEU A 330 15.44 -12.63 0.85
C LEU A 330 14.63 -11.54 0.15
N TYR A 331 13.54 -11.91 -0.52
CA TYR A 331 12.66 -10.97 -1.21
C TYR A 331 11.52 -10.46 -0.33
N LYS A 332 11.06 -11.30 0.60
CA LYS A 332 10.03 -10.93 1.57
C LYS A 332 10.20 -11.77 2.83
N GLY A 333 10.13 -11.12 3.99
CA GLY A 333 10.25 -11.81 5.28
C GLY A 333 9.30 -11.25 6.33
N TYR A 334 8.78 -12.13 7.17
CA TYR A 334 8.07 -11.81 8.40
C TYR A 334 8.54 -12.77 9.49
N GLU A 335 8.63 -12.29 10.72
CA GLU A 335 8.88 -13.12 11.90
C GLU A 335 8.22 -12.48 13.11
N ASN A 336 7.77 -13.31 14.05
CA ASN A 336 7.51 -12.94 15.44
C ASN A 336 7.88 -14.07 16.42
N ASP A 337 8.69 -15.03 15.98
CA ASP A 337 9.04 -16.25 16.72
C ASP A 337 10.47 -16.29 17.23
N GLY A 338 11.21 -15.19 17.04
CA GLY A 338 12.60 -15.06 17.47
C GLY A 338 13.63 -15.48 16.42
N LEU A 339 13.22 -15.91 15.22
CA LEU A 339 14.17 -16.17 14.14
C LEU A 339 14.91 -14.89 13.76
N VAL A 340 16.23 -14.90 13.88
CA VAL A 340 17.07 -13.74 13.53
C VAL A 340 17.29 -13.69 12.03
N LEU A 341 16.61 -12.77 11.36
CA LEU A 341 16.78 -12.51 9.92
C LEU A 341 18.06 -11.72 9.65
N PRO A 342 18.78 -12.00 8.54
CA PRO A 342 19.93 -11.18 8.15
C PRO A 342 19.47 -9.77 7.76
N THR A 343 20.14 -8.76 8.31
CA THR A 343 19.90 -7.35 8.00
C THR A 343 21.15 -6.68 7.44
N ASP A 344 20.97 -5.62 6.68
CA ASP A 344 22.05 -4.68 6.38
C ASP A 344 22.30 -3.67 7.52
N VAL A 345 23.15 -2.67 7.26
CA VAL A 345 23.49 -1.61 8.23
C VAL A 345 22.30 -0.71 8.59
N THR A 346 21.23 -0.72 7.80
CA THR A 346 20.00 0.06 8.01
C THR A 346 18.92 -0.72 8.73
N GLY A 347 19.11 -2.03 8.92
CA GLY A 347 18.10 -2.94 9.46
C GLY A 347 17.19 -3.58 8.39
N SER A 348 17.41 -3.28 7.10
CA SER A 348 16.64 -3.83 5.98
C SER A 348 17.00 -5.30 5.77
N ILE A 349 15.98 -6.14 5.57
CA ILE A 349 16.15 -7.59 5.35
C ILE A 349 16.11 -7.95 3.86
N GLU A 350 15.49 -7.11 3.04
CA GLU A 350 15.32 -7.31 1.61
C GLU A 350 16.67 -7.31 0.90
N GLY A 351 16.88 -8.31 0.04
CA GLY A 351 18.12 -8.55 -0.69
C GLY A 351 19.23 -9.19 0.15
N GLN A 352 19.05 -9.34 1.46
CA GLN A 352 20.04 -10.01 2.31
C GLN A 352 20.05 -11.52 2.06
N VAL A 353 21.24 -12.12 2.13
CA VAL A 353 21.39 -13.55 1.84
C VAL A 353 21.13 -14.38 3.11
N VAL A 354 20.13 -15.26 3.06
CA VAL A 354 19.81 -16.17 4.16
C VAL A 354 20.83 -17.31 4.28
N CYS A 355 20.89 -17.95 5.44
CA CYS A 355 21.83 -19.06 5.68
C CYS A 355 21.58 -20.23 4.71
N ARG A 356 22.66 -20.80 4.16
CA ARG A 356 22.59 -21.94 3.23
C ARG A 356 21.98 -23.20 3.84
N MET A 357 21.99 -23.31 5.16
CA MET A 357 21.49 -24.46 5.91
C MET A 357 19.98 -24.39 6.18
N TRP A 358 19.33 -23.24 5.94
CA TRP A 358 17.89 -23.08 6.15
C TRP A 358 17.09 -23.82 5.08
N GLY A 359 15.89 -24.30 5.44
CA GLY A 359 14.95 -24.98 4.53
C GLY A 359 14.69 -24.19 3.25
N ALA A 360 14.59 -22.86 3.36
CA ALA A 360 14.44 -21.93 2.25
C ALA A 360 15.54 -22.04 1.17
N ARG A 361 16.73 -22.54 1.53
CA ARG A 361 17.91 -22.71 0.65
C ARG A 361 18.12 -24.17 0.27
N THR A 362 18.02 -25.08 1.23
CA THR A 362 18.23 -26.52 1.00
C THR A 362 17.15 -27.10 0.09
N ALA A 363 15.94 -26.54 0.08
CA ALA A 363 14.86 -26.99 -0.81
C ALA A 363 15.24 -26.99 -2.30
N PHE A 364 16.13 -26.11 -2.74
CA PHE A 364 16.59 -26.08 -4.14
C PHE A 364 17.49 -27.27 -4.52
N THR A 365 18.08 -27.98 -3.55
CA THR A 365 18.93 -29.14 -3.83
C THR A 365 18.12 -30.43 -4.06
N HIS A 366 16.82 -30.41 -3.76
CA HIS A 366 15.95 -31.56 -3.95
C HIS A 366 15.39 -31.63 -5.37
N THR A 367 15.45 -32.84 -5.94
CA THR A 367 14.98 -33.13 -7.30
C THR A 367 13.47 -33.33 -7.38
N ASN A 368 12.84 -33.86 -6.33
CA ASN A 368 11.39 -34.06 -6.28
C ASN A 368 10.72 -32.84 -5.62
N ARG A 369 9.83 -32.16 -6.36
CA ARG A 369 9.23 -30.87 -5.99
C ARG A 369 7.72 -30.93 -5.75
N THR A 370 7.14 -32.14 -5.65
CA THR A 370 5.68 -32.32 -5.63
C THR A 370 5.03 -32.03 -4.28
N THR A 371 5.80 -31.97 -3.19
CA THR A 371 5.31 -31.76 -1.82
C THR A 371 6.19 -30.76 -1.07
N GLU A 372 5.68 -30.23 0.04
CA GLU A 372 6.48 -29.38 0.94
C GLU A 372 7.67 -30.15 1.52
N LEU A 373 8.84 -29.52 1.56
CA LEU A 373 10.01 -30.02 2.26
C LEU A 373 9.93 -29.60 3.74
N TYR A 374 10.00 -30.57 4.63
CA TYR A 374 10.02 -30.35 6.07
C TYR A 374 11.43 -30.49 6.62
N GLN A 375 11.92 -29.49 7.35
CA GLN A 375 13.28 -29.48 7.91
C GLN A 375 13.30 -28.82 9.29
N TYR A 376 14.06 -29.42 10.21
CA TYR A 376 14.49 -28.75 11.44
C TYR A 376 15.85 -28.04 11.22
N THR A 377 15.98 -26.81 11.69
CA THR A 377 17.24 -26.07 11.66
C THR A 377 17.60 -25.63 13.07
N ASP A 378 18.72 -26.10 13.58
CA ASP A 378 19.31 -25.61 14.82
C ASP A 378 20.04 -24.30 14.56
N THR A 379 19.70 -23.26 15.31
CA THR A 379 20.35 -21.94 15.23
C THR A 379 20.81 -21.51 16.63
N PRO A 380 21.69 -20.50 16.76
CA PRO A 380 22.05 -19.96 18.07
C PRO A 380 20.86 -19.37 18.82
N ALA A 381 19.80 -18.95 18.10
CA ALA A 381 18.58 -18.39 18.67
C ALA A 381 17.52 -19.45 19.02
N GLY A 382 17.73 -20.72 18.68
CA GLY A 382 16.78 -21.81 18.90
C GLY A 382 16.65 -22.76 17.72
N THR A 383 15.89 -23.83 17.91
CA THR A 383 15.57 -24.80 16.86
C THR A 383 14.23 -24.45 16.22
N TYR A 384 14.21 -24.37 14.89
CA TYR A 384 13.03 -24.04 14.11
C TYR A 384 12.66 -25.17 13.17
N TRP A 385 11.37 -25.50 13.08
CA TRP A 385 10.82 -26.37 12.06
C TRP A 385 10.28 -25.53 10.91
N CYS A 386 10.58 -25.90 9.66
CA CYS A 386 10.09 -25.20 8.49
C CYS A 386 9.47 -26.16 7.48
N ALA A 387 8.33 -25.77 6.90
CA ALA A 387 7.77 -26.30 5.67
C ALA A 387 8.13 -25.37 4.50
N THR A 388 8.66 -25.92 3.41
CA THR A 388 9.15 -25.13 2.28
C THR A 388 8.64 -25.68 0.95
N GLN A 389 8.05 -24.82 0.13
CA GLN A 389 7.69 -25.13 -1.26
C GLN A 389 8.55 -24.32 -2.22
N VAL A 390 9.06 -24.97 -3.27
CA VAL A 390 9.80 -24.32 -4.37
C VAL A 390 8.86 -24.03 -5.53
N GLY A 391 8.99 -22.84 -6.13
CA GLY A 391 8.30 -22.42 -7.33
C GLY A 391 9.26 -21.86 -8.38
N THR A 392 8.73 -21.60 -9.58
CA THR A 392 9.48 -20.98 -10.68
C THR A 392 8.67 -19.86 -11.30
N THR A 393 9.38 -18.82 -11.75
CA THR A 393 8.83 -17.72 -12.55
C THR A 393 9.71 -17.52 -13.80
N ALA A 394 9.33 -16.58 -14.68
CA ALA A 394 10.17 -16.17 -15.80
C ALA A 394 11.52 -15.56 -15.34
N GLU A 395 11.60 -15.01 -14.12
CA GLU A 395 12.78 -14.35 -13.57
C GLU A 395 13.72 -15.30 -12.82
N GLY A 396 13.26 -16.51 -12.46
CA GLY A 396 14.07 -17.49 -11.73
C GLY A 396 13.27 -18.42 -10.82
N SER A 397 13.98 -19.29 -10.10
CA SER A 397 13.39 -20.16 -9.07
C SER A 397 13.32 -19.42 -7.74
N PHE A 398 12.29 -19.72 -6.96
CA PHE A 398 12.12 -19.16 -5.61
C PHE A 398 11.60 -20.23 -4.65
N SER A 399 11.74 -19.99 -3.36
CA SER A 399 11.14 -20.80 -2.30
C SER A 399 10.24 -19.95 -1.42
N ILE A 400 9.20 -20.58 -0.88
CA ILE A 400 8.32 -20.03 0.15
C ILE A 400 8.44 -20.96 1.35
N SER A 401 8.83 -20.40 2.49
CA SER A 401 8.97 -21.14 3.73
C SER A 401 8.10 -20.54 4.82
N ILE A 402 7.38 -21.38 5.54
CA ILE A 402 6.80 -21.07 6.85
C ILE A 402 7.55 -21.89 7.88
N GLY A 403 7.86 -21.30 9.04
CA GLY A 403 8.38 -22.07 10.15
C GLY A 403 7.95 -21.57 11.51
N VAL A 404 8.17 -22.42 12.51
CA VAL A 404 7.79 -22.21 13.90
C VAL A 404 8.90 -22.72 14.83
N PRO A 405 8.92 -22.26 16.10
CA PRO A 405 9.78 -22.84 17.13
C PRO A 405 9.51 -24.33 17.34
N PHE A 406 10.53 -25.06 17.79
CA PHE A 406 10.50 -26.51 17.96
C PHE A 406 9.31 -27.04 18.78
N ASP A 407 8.94 -26.38 19.87
CA ASP A 407 7.85 -26.77 20.75
C ASP A 407 6.45 -26.62 20.12
N GLN A 408 6.35 -25.79 19.08
CA GLN A 408 5.15 -25.56 18.29
C GLN A 408 5.04 -26.47 17.05
N ALA A 409 6.16 -27.08 16.61
CA ALA A 409 6.20 -27.99 15.46
C ALA A 409 5.24 -29.20 15.63
N LYS A 410 4.94 -29.60 16.87
CA LYS A 410 4.02 -30.71 17.20
C LYS A 410 2.62 -30.60 16.58
N TRP A 411 2.20 -29.39 16.16
CA TRP A 411 0.89 -29.14 15.56
C TRP A 411 0.87 -29.30 14.04
N PHE A 412 2.03 -29.37 13.39
CA PHE A 412 2.15 -29.43 11.94
C PHE A 412 2.28 -30.86 11.42
N ARG A 413 1.81 -31.03 10.18
CA ARG A 413 2.17 -32.15 9.30
C ARG A 413 3.68 -32.13 9.08
N GLY A 414 4.32 -33.29 8.92
CA GLY A 414 5.76 -33.34 8.63
C GLY A 414 6.67 -33.06 9.84
N ARG A 415 6.11 -32.89 11.04
CA ARG A 415 6.86 -32.76 12.30
C ARG A 415 7.81 -33.94 12.60
N GLU A 416 7.53 -35.13 12.06
CA GLU A 416 8.33 -36.34 12.27
C GLU A 416 9.56 -36.40 11.34
N THR A 417 9.81 -35.34 10.55
CA THR A 417 10.95 -35.28 9.63
C THR A 417 12.28 -35.49 10.35
N THR A 418 13.15 -36.30 9.75
CA THR A 418 14.52 -36.51 10.21
C THR A 418 15.52 -35.56 9.54
N ALA A 419 15.07 -34.77 8.56
CA ALA A 419 15.89 -33.76 7.92
C ALA A 419 16.19 -32.65 8.93
N ARG A 420 17.44 -32.60 9.37
CA ARG A 420 17.92 -31.64 10.37
C ARG A 420 19.26 -31.05 9.93
N THR A 421 19.39 -29.74 10.05
CA THR A 421 20.62 -29.01 9.74
C THR A 421 21.01 -28.12 10.91
N GLU A 422 22.28 -27.73 10.94
CA GLU A 422 22.80 -26.78 11.93
C GLU A 422 23.26 -25.50 11.21
N SER A 423 22.74 -24.37 11.64
CA SER A 423 23.16 -23.03 11.23
C SER A 423 23.90 -22.38 12.38
N ARG A 424 25.13 -21.92 12.13
CA ARG A 424 25.87 -21.08 13.08
C ARG A 424 25.78 -19.58 12.75
N CYS A 425 24.97 -19.20 11.76
CA CYS A 425 24.74 -17.79 11.44
C CYS A 425 24.20 -17.05 12.69
N PRO A 426 24.65 -15.81 12.96
CA PRO A 426 25.34 -14.89 12.06
C PRO A 426 26.87 -15.02 11.97
N ASP A 427 27.50 -16.05 12.56
CA ASP A 427 28.94 -16.32 12.41
C ASP A 427 29.33 -16.37 10.92
N GLU A 428 30.27 -15.51 10.51
CA GLU A 428 30.72 -15.43 9.13
C GLU A 428 31.27 -16.75 8.60
N SER A 429 31.88 -17.57 9.46
CA SER A 429 32.43 -18.88 9.11
C SER A 429 31.38 -19.90 8.70
N CYS A 430 30.10 -19.67 9.03
CA CYS A 430 29.02 -20.58 8.69
C CYS A 430 28.72 -20.59 7.19
N CYS A 431 28.50 -19.42 6.60
CA CYS A 431 28.00 -19.30 5.22
C CYS A 431 28.52 -18.10 4.45
N LYS A 432 29.09 -17.08 5.11
CA LYS A 432 29.51 -15.83 4.48
C LYS A 432 30.97 -15.88 4.02
N ARG A 433 31.83 -16.54 4.79
CA ARG A 433 33.25 -16.71 4.49
C ARG A 433 33.50 -18.11 3.93
N ALA A 434 34.29 -18.19 2.86
CA ALA A 434 34.74 -19.48 2.35
C ALA A 434 35.68 -20.16 3.36
N PRO A 435 35.67 -21.52 3.45
CA PRO A 435 36.63 -22.27 4.26
C PRO A 435 38.07 -21.87 3.94
N ALA A 436 38.93 -21.82 4.97
CA ALA A 436 40.31 -21.36 4.85
C ALA A 436 41.11 -22.13 3.79
N GLU A 437 40.85 -23.43 3.63
CA GLU A 437 41.47 -24.27 2.61
C GLU A 437 41.09 -23.82 1.18
N LEU A 438 39.80 -23.58 0.93
CA LEU A 438 39.32 -23.10 -0.36
C LEU A 438 39.81 -21.67 -0.65
N SER A 439 39.79 -20.80 0.37
CA SER A 439 40.35 -19.45 0.26
C SER A 439 41.85 -19.48 -0.03
N GLY A 440 42.64 -20.28 0.68
CA GLY A 440 44.08 -20.41 0.42
C GLY A 440 44.38 -20.96 -0.98
N ARG A 441 43.54 -21.87 -1.48
CA ARG A 441 43.69 -22.44 -2.83
C ARG A 441 43.36 -21.45 -3.93
N TRP A 442 42.26 -20.69 -3.81
CA TRP A 442 41.65 -19.94 -4.91
C TRP A 442 41.66 -18.41 -4.78
N ALA A 443 41.95 -17.85 -3.59
CA ALA A 443 42.02 -16.40 -3.42
C ALA A 443 43.10 -15.79 -4.33
N GLY A 444 42.75 -14.72 -5.04
CA GLY A 444 43.63 -14.09 -6.04
C GLY A 444 43.84 -14.91 -7.32
N LYS A 445 43.27 -16.12 -7.43
CA LYS A 445 43.37 -17.02 -8.59
C LYS A 445 42.05 -17.26 -9.32
N ALA A 446 40.97 -16.62 -8.85
CA ALA A 446 39.65 -16.68 -9.47
C ALA A 446 39.20 -15.27 -9.82
N TRP A 447 38.72 -15.08 -11.05
CA TRP A 447 38.15 -13.82 -11.53
C TRP A 447 36.69 -14.06 -11.92
N PRO A 448 35.73 -13.91 -10.99
CA PRO A 448 34.33 -14.09 -11.32
C PRO A 448 33.83 -12.92 -12.17
N SER A 449 33.07 -13.24 -13.23
CA SER A 449 32.23 -12.25 -13.91
C SER A 449 30.86 -12.24 -13.24
N ALA A 450 30.49 -11.11 -12.62
CA ALA A 450 29.23 -10.99 -11.91
C ALA A 450 28.05 -10.91 -12.91
N ARG A 451 26.94 -11.59 -12.60
CA ARG A 451 25.66 -11.30 -13.27
C ARG A 451 25.12 -9.99 -12.72
N LEU A 452 24.74 -9.07 -13.60
CA LEU A 452 24.04 -7.86 -13.20
C LEU A 452 22.60 -8.22 -12.87
N HIS A 453 22.17 -8.03 -11.62
CA HIS A 453 20.78 -8.18 -11.24
C HIS A 453 20.05 -6.87 -11.56
N ALA A 454 19.26 -6.87 -12.65
CA ALA A 454 18.61 -5.68 -13.22
C ALA A 454 17.72 -4.90 -12.22
N HIS A 455 17.23 -5.55 -11.16
CA HIS A 455 16.34 -4.95 -10.16
C HIS A 455 17.01 -3.91 -9.26
N ILE A 456 18.34 -3.78 -9.28
CA ILE A 456 19.09 -2.85 -8.40
C ILE A 456 19.30 -1.46 -9.05
N LEU A 457 19.14 -1.33 -10.37
CA LEU A 457 19.63 -0.16 -11.12
C LEU A 457 18.58 0.56 -11.98
N SER A 458 17.38 0.01 -12.16
CA SER A 458 16.36 0.67 -12.96
C SER A 458 15.57 1.69 -12.11
N PRO A 459 15.62 3.00 -12.41
CA PRO A 459 14.71 3.96 -11.80
C PRO A 459 13.27 3.54 -12.12
N LEU A 460 12.37 3.67 -11.15
CA LEU A 460 10.95 3.42 -11.37
C LEU A 460 10.43 4.38 -12.46
N PRO A 461 9.54 3.94 -13.36
CA PRO A 461 8.84 4.82 -14.29
C PRO A 461 8.23 6.04 -13.57
N SER A 462 8.34 7.22 -14.18
CA SER A 462 7.81 8.49 -13.69
C SER A 462 6.28 8.55 -13.85
N GLY A 463 5.55 8.96 -12.81
CA GLY A 463 4.11 9.18 -12.87
C GLY A 463 3.48 9.50 -11.51
N SER A 464 2.16 9.67 -11.47
CA SER A 464 1.42 10.03 -10.25
C SER A 464 1.37 8.93 -9.20
N PHE A 465 1.50 7.67 -9.64
CA PHE A 465 1.69 6.49 -8.82
C PHE A 465 3.07 5.87 -9.11
N PRO A 466 3.82 5.41 -8.09
CA PRO A 466 5.15 4.84 -8.31
C PRO A 466 5.15 3.67 -9.31
N GLY A 467 5.84 3.85 -10.44
CA GLY A 467 5.98 2.83 -11.48
C GLY A 467 4.84 2.71 -12.48
N VAL A 468 3.88 3.64 -12.49
CA VAL A 468 2.78 3.74 -13.47
C VAL A 468 2.96 5.01 -14.30
N ASP A 469 2.77 4.92 -15.62
CA ASP A 469 2.81 6.09 -16.52
C ASP A 469 1.40 6.68 -16.69
N ASP A 470 1.22 7.92 -16.25
CA ASP A 470 -0.07 8.62 -16.30
C ASP A 470 -0.56 8.83 -17.74
N SER A 471 0.36 9.08 -18.69
CA SER A 471 0.01 9.32 -20.09
C SER A 471 -0.64 8.08 -20.69
N ASP A 472 -0.05 6.91 -20.43
CA ASP A 472 -0.58 5.63 -20.90
C ASP A 472 -1.94 5.32 -20.26
N VAL A 473 -2.10 5.60 -18.96
CA VAL A 473 -3.37 5.37 -18.25
C VAL A 473 -4.48 6.28 -18.78
N TYR A 474 -4.21 7.57 -18.99
CA TYR A 474 -5.22 8.50 -19.49
C TYR A 474 -5.58 8.22 -20.95
N ALA A 475 -4.60 7.88 -21.79
CA ALA A 475 -4.86 7.46 -23.16
C ALA A 475 -5.73 6.20 -23.21
N PHE A 476 -5.46 5.23 -22.32
CA PHE A 476 -6.28 4.04 -22.17
C PHE A 476 -7.72 4.37 -21.76
N LEU A 477 -7.91 5.23 -20.76
CA LEU A 477 -9.24 5.63 -20.28
C LEU A 477 -10.03 6.39 -21.36
N GLU A 478 -9.40 7.30 -22.11
CA GLU A 478 -10.03 8.02 -23.21
C GLU A 478 -10.50 7.06 -24.32
N ALA A 479 -9.70 6.03 -24.63
CA ALA A 479 -10.09 5.01 -25.61
C ALA A 479 -11.31 4.17 -25.17
N HIS A 480 -11.53 4.04 -23.85
CA HIS A 480 -12.59 3.21 -23.27
C HIS A 480 -13.79 4.01 -22.73
N SER A 481 -13.75 5.35 -22.77
CA SER A 481 -14.83 6.22 -22.29
C SER A 481 -16.05 6.23 -23.23
N GLY A 482 -15.85 5.92 -24.52
CA GLY A 482 -16.88 5.93 -25.56
C GLY A 482 -17.54 4.58 -25.88
N ALA A 483 -17.25 3.52 -25.12
CA ALA A 483 -17.76 2.16 -25.34
C ALA A 483 -18.88 1.77 -24.38
#